data_AF-A0A520CXF7-F1
#
_entry.id   AF-A0A520CXF7-F1
#
_cell.length_a   1.000
_cell.length_b   1.000
_cell.length_c   1.000
_cell.angle_alpha   90.00
_cell.angle_beta   90.00
_cell.angle_gamma   90.00
#
_symmetry.space_group_name_H-M   'P 1'
#
loop_
_entity.id
_entity.type
_entity.pdbx_description
1 polymer ?
#
loop_
_entity_poly.entity_id
_entity_poly.type
_entity_poly.pdbx_seq_one_letter_code
_entity_poly.pdbx_strand_id
1 'polypeptide(L)' 'MTTATKNIIHKLETLPKELVTEVEDFIDFLRAKHTKTSISGANTVEEPRNLYGATKGLFIIPDDFNEPLDDFKEYM' A
#
# COMPACT_ATOMS: atom_id res chain seq x y z
N MET A 1 -22.45 10.95 26.66
CA MET A 1 -22.83 11.41 25.31
C MET A 1 -22.25 12.81 25.12
N THR A 2 -21.30 12.99 24.18
CA THR A 2 -20.72 14.32 23.93
C THR A 2 -21.73 15.20 23.18
N THR A 3 -21.56 16.52 23.24
CA THR A 3 -22.40 17.47 22.47
C THR A 3 -22.37 17.15 20.97
N ALA A 4 -21.23 16.68 20.46
CA ALA A 4 -21.09 16.24 19.07
C ALA A 4 -22.00 15.04 18.73
N THR A 5 -22.08 14.03 19.61
CA THR A 5 -22.96 12.87 19.39
C THR A 5 -24.43 13.26 19.31
N LYS A 6 -24.88 14.19 20.17
CA LYS A 6 -26.28 14.66 20.16
C LYS A 6 -26.64 15.36 18.84
N ASN A 7 -25.73 16.19 18.31
CA ASN A 7 -25.94 16.89 17.04
C ASN A 7 -25.98 15.93 15.83
N ILE A 8 -25.24 14.82 15.88
CA ILE A 8 -25.23 13.80 14.83
C ILE A 8 -26.57 13.07 14.78
N ILE A 9 -27.11 12.67 15.94
CA ILE A 9 -28.42 11.99 16.03
C ILE A 9 -29.54 12.87 15.46
N HIS A 10 -29.60 14.14 15.85
CA HIS A 10 -30.60 15.07 15.31
C HIS A 10 -30.46 15.24 13.79
N LYS A 11 -29.22 15.25 13.24
CA LYS A 11 -29.03 15.31 11.79
C LYS A 11 -29.55 14.04 11.11
N LEU A 12 -29.25 12.86 11.65
CA LEU A 12 -29.73 11.57 11.15
C LEU A 12 -31.26 11.48 11.09
N GLU A 13 -31.97 12.03 12.09
CA GLU A 13 -33.44 12.06 12.11
C GLU A 13 -34.06 12.93 11.00
N THR A 14 -33.32 13.93 10.51
CA THR A 14 -33.78 14.84 9.44
C THR A 14 -33.43 14.39 8.03
N LEU A 15 -32.66 13.31 7.89
CA LEU A 15 -32.15 12.83 6.61
C LEU A 15 -33.13 11.86 5.91
N PRO A 16 -33.25 11.92 4.58
CA PRO A 16 -33.92 10.91 3.77
C PRO A 16 -33.26 9.52 3.91
N LYS A 17 -34.06 8.46 3.81
CA LYS A 17 -33.63 7.06 3.99
C LYS A 17 -32.46 6.65 3.09
N GLU A 18 -32.37 7.21 1.88
CA GLU A 18 -31.30 6.94 0.91
C GLU A 18 -29.94 7.51 1.33
N LEU A 19 -29.92 8.60 2.11
CA LEU A 19 -28.69 9.20 2.61
C LEU A 19 -28.24 8.56 3.93
N VAL A 20 -29.16 7.95 4.68
CA VAL A 20 -28.82 7.19 5.89
C VAL A 20 -27.92 6.00 5.55
N THR A 21 -28.18 5.30 4.45
CA THR A 21 -27.34 4.18 4.01
C THR A 21 -25.92 4.63 3.65
N GLU A 22 -25.77 5.80 3.00
CA GLU A 22 -24.44 6.35 2.70
C GLU A 22 -23.67 6.74 3.98
N VAL A 23 -24.39 7.22 5.01
CA VAL A 23 -23.77 7.51 6.31
C VAL A 23 -23.35 6.23 7.03
N GLU A 24 -24.15 5.17 6.96
CA GLU A 24 -23.78 3.84 7.49
C GLU A 24 -22.51 3.32 6.80
N ASP A 25 -22.45 3.36 5.47
CA ASP A 25 -21.27 2.96 4.70
C ASP A 25 -20.04 3.79 5.07
N PHE A 26 -20.21 5.10 5.30
CA PHE A 26 -19.13 5.99 5.72
C PHE A 26 -18.61 5.67 7.13
N ILE A 27 -19.51 5.29 8.06
CA ILE A 27 -19.11 4.85 9.40
C ILE A 27 -18.28 3.57 9.32
N ASP A 28 -18.69 2.61 8.48
CA ASP A 28 -17.94 1.37 8.27
C ASP A 28 -16.60 1.63 7.57
N PHE A 29 -16.56 2.55 6.61
CA PHE A 29 -15.32 3.03 6.01
C PHE A 29 -14.37 3.64 7.04
N LEU A 30 -14.86 4.51 7.94
CA LEU A 30 -14.04 5.10 9.00
C LEU A 30 -13.51 4.03 9.96
N ARG A 31 -14.33 3.05 10.34
CA ARG A 31 -13.90 1.91 11.16
C ARG A 31 -12.80 1.12 10.48
N ALA A 32 -12.98 0.75 9.20
CA ALA A 32 -11.98 0.02 8.42
C ALA A 32 -10.67 0.81 8.24
N LYS A 33 -10.77 2.13 8.06
CA LYS A 33 -9.60 3.01 7.97
C LYS A 33 -8.80 3.02 9.27
N HIS A 34 -9.47 3.14 10.41
CA HIS A 34 -8.80 3.16 11.71
C HIS A 34 -8.25 1.80 12.12
N THR A 35 -8.93 0.69 11.79
CA THR A 35 -8.39 -0.66 12.03
C THR A 35 -7.15 -0.92 11.17
N LYS A 36 -7.14 -0.49 9.90
CA LYS A 36 -5.96 -0.61 9.02
C LYS A 36 -4.76 0.21 9.51
N THR A 37 -4.99 1.41 10.03
CA THR A 37 -3.92 2.23 10.64
C THR A 37 -3.39 1.64 11.95
N SER A 38 -4.20 0.93 12.73
CA SER A 38 -3.73 0.21 13.93
C SER A 38 -2.99 -1.10 13.61
N ILE A 39 -3.19 -1.69 12.43
CA ILE A 39 -2.41 -2.85 11.94
C ILE A 39 -1.02 -2.42 11.43
N SER A 40 -0.80 -1.13 11.17
CA SER A 40 0.54 -0.60 10.85
C SER A 40 1.53 -0.63 12.04
N GLY A 41 1.11 -1.15 13.21
CA GLY A 41 1.97 -1.35 14.40
C GLY A 41 2.38 -2.81 14.67
N ALA A 42 1.91 -3.80 13.92
CA ALA A 42 2.30 -5.19 14.12
C ALA A 42 2.24 -5.97 12.80
N ASN A 43 3.42 -6.33 12.28
CA ASN A 43 3.67 -6.98 10.98
C ASN A 43 3.73 -6.03 9.78
N THR A 44 4.52 -4.97 9.89
CA THR A 44 5.26 -4.51 8.71
C THR A 44 6.27 -5.61 8.38
N VAL A 45 5.92 -6.53 7.47
CA VAL A 45 6.94 -7.10 6.61
C VAL A 45 7.55 -5.88 5.94
N GLU A 46 8.72 -5.45 6.42
CA GLU A 46 9.46 -4.39 5.75
C GLU A 46 9.64 -4.87 4.32
N GLU A 47 8.91 -4.27 3.37
CA GLU A 47 9.28 -4.43 1.97
C GLU A 47 10.77 -4.09 1.92
N PRO A 48 11.63 -4.99 1.41
CA PRO A 48 13.05 -4.74 1.41
C PRO A 48 13.21 -3.41 0.70
N ARG A 49 13.69 -2.40 1.44
CA ARG A 49 14.03 -1.12 0.83
C ARG A 49 14.98 -1.51 -0.28
N ASN A 50 14.58 -1.28 -1.53
CA ASN A 50 15.44 -1.47 -2.68
C ASN A 50 16.56 -0.43 -2.54
N LEU A 51 17.55 -0.75 -1.71
CA LEU A 51 18.71 0.09 -1.47
C LEU A 51 19.44 0.13 -2.80
N TYR A 52 19.60 1.32 -3.36
CA TYR A 52 20.37 1.49 -4.57
C TYR A 52 21.77 0.88 -4.38
N GLY A 53 22.14 -0.03 -5.27
CA GLY A 53 23.41 -0.74 -5.16
C GLY A 53 23.48 -1.84 -4.11
N ALA A 54 22.35 -2.35 -3.58
CA ALA A 54 22.31 -3.50 -2.66
C ALA A 54 23.07 -4.73 -3.18
N THR A 55 23.18 -4.85 -4.51
CA THR A 55 23.82 -5.96 -5.21
C THR A 55 25.21 -5.61 -5.75
N LYS A 56 25.76 -4.42 -5.44
CA LYS A 56 27.07 -3.98 -5.92
C LYS A 56 28.15 -4.91 -5.36
N GLY A 57 28.90 -5.57 -6.24
CA GLY A 57 29.98 -6.49 -5.87
C GLY A 57 29.55 -7.94 -5.63
N LEU A 58 28.28 -8.29 -5.85
CA LEU A 58 27.83 -9.69 -5.79
C LEU A 58 28.38 -10.54 -6.94
N PHE A 59 28.67 -9.93 -8.09
CA PHE A 59 29.20 -10.60 -9.26
C PHE A 59 30.36 -9.79 -9.84
N ILE A 60 31.34 -10.50 -10.39
CA ILE A 60 32.46 -9.92 -11.13
C ILE A 60 32.15 -10.13 -12.60
N ILE A 61 32.12 -9.03 -13.37
CA ILE A 61 32.00 -9.09 -14.81
C ILE A 61 33.40 -9.36 -15.36
N PRO A 62 33.63 -10.47 -16.09
CA PRO A 62 34.92 -10.73 -16.70
C PRO A 62 35.16 -9.80 -17.89
N ASP A 63 36.43 -9.58 -18.25
CA ASP A 63 36.83 -8.60 -19.27
C ASP A 63 36.30 -8.96 -20.68
N ASP A 64 36.02 -10.25 -20.91
CA ASP A 64 35.51 -10.83 -22.16
C ASP A 64 33.97 -10.85 -22.24
N PHE A 65 33.24 -10.26 -21.29
CA PHE A 65 31.77 -10.31 -21.24
C PHE A 65 31.08 -9.82 -22.53
N ASN A 66 31.70 -8.87 -23.23
CA ASN A 66 31.16 -8.32 -24.48
C ASN A 66 31.58 -9.12 -25.72
N GLU A 67 32.46 -10.11 -25.57
CA GLU A 67 32.88 -10.94 -26.70
C GLU A 67 31.74 -11.90 -27.12
N PRO A 68 31.57 -12.15 -28.44
CA PRO A 68 30.60 -13.14 -28.89
C PRO A 68 30.96 -14.52 -28.34
N LEU A 69 29.95 -15.23 -27.85
CA LEU A 69 30.07 -16.65 -27.55
C LEU A 69 30.57 -17.39 -28.79
N ASP A 70 31.42 -18.40 -28.60
CA ASP A 70 32.06 -19.12 -29.69
C ASP A 70 31.05 -19.61 -30.75
N ASP A 71 29.91 -20.12 -30.32
CA ASP A 71 28.83 -20.63 -31.18
C ASP A 71 28.07 -19.53 -31.96
N PHE A 72 28.26 -18.26 -31.57
CA PHE A 72 27.57 -17.10 -32.13
C PHE A 72 28.51 -16.17 -32.93
N LYS A 73 29.81 -16.49 -33.02
CA LYS A 73 30.80 -15.71 -33.79
C LYS A 73 30.44 -15.57 -35.27
N GLU A 74 29.77 -16.56 -35.85
CA GLU A 74 29.37 -16.56 -37.26
C GLU A 74 28.19 -15.60 -37.57
N TYR A 75 27.48 -15.12 -36.54
CA TYR A 75 26.27 -14.30 -36.68
C TYR A 75 26.46 -12.82 -36.32
N MET A 76 27.66 -12.41 -35.93
CA MET A 76 28.04 -11.03 -35.60
C MET A 76 28.87 -10.40 -36.72
#